data_AF-A0A954KXA0-F1
#
_entry.id   AF-A0A954KXA0-F1
#
_cell.length_a   1.000
_cell.length_b   1.000
_cell.length_c   1.000
_cell.angle_alpha   90.00
_cell.angle_beta   90.00
_cell.angle_gamma   90.00
#
_symmetry.space_group_name_H-M   'P 1'
#
loop_
_entity.id
_entity.type
_entity.pdbx_description
1 polymer ?
#
loop_
_entity_poly.entity_id
_entity_poly.type
_entity_poly.pdbx_seq_one_letter_code
_entity_poly.pdbx_strand_id
1 'polypeptide(L)'
;PARTALVDLPPAPQDQNFVDVDIPATDAVYEFRPITQIEPFHDYSPTGRKRTTDPSDPRSRTPEIVPLPESGAVERAFATPEFQWEAANVSYNPLYFEDPSLERYGHTYPEIIQPVVSMARFGVQAAGLPYQIALDPVWRRHYPLGYYRPGDPAPALRYQVPFNAQAATTATMVYTGMFLVLP
;
A
#
# COMPACT_ATOMS: atom_id res chain seq x y z
N PRO A 1 18.52 -1.04 -33.53
CA PRO A 1 19.82 -0.88 -32.85
C PRO A 1 19.76 0.15 -31.71
N ALA A 2 19.45 -0.32 -30.50
CA ALA A 2 19.76 0.37 -29.25
C ALA A 2 20.09 -0.72 -28.22
N ARG A 3 21.38 -0.84 -27.92
CA ARG A 3 21.96 -1.83 -27.02
C ARG A 3 21.80 -1.27 -25.61
N THR A 4 20.89 -1.81 -24.82
CA THR A 4 20.75 -1.46 -23.40
C THR A 4 22.06 -1.81 -22.71
N ALA A 5 22.78 -0.79 -22.25
CA ALA A 5 23.95 -0.99 -21.41
C ALA A 5 23.46 -1.51 -20.05
N LEU A 6 23.90 -2.72 -19.69
CA LEU A 6 23.88 -3.19 -18.31
C LEU A 6 24.77 -2.21 -17.52
N VAL A 7 24.14 -1.36 -16.72
CA VAL A 7 24.83 -0.58 -15.71
C VAL A 7 25.20 -1.58 -14.61
N ASP A 8 26.49 -1.92 -14.51
CA ASP A 8 27.02 -2.69 -13.39
C ASP A 8 26.72 -1.91 -12.11
N LEU A 9 25.79 -2.43 -11.31
CA LEU A 9 25.54 -1.94 -9.95
C LEU A 9 26.83 -2.09 -9.14
N PRO A 10 27.22 -1.08 -8.35
CA PRO A 10 28.33 -1.24 -7.43
C PRO A 10 28.03 -2.42 -6.48
N PRO A 11 29.05 -3.23 -6.12
CA PRO A 11 28.86 -4.29 -5.14
C PRO A 11 28.30 -3.67 -3.85
N ALA A 12 27.30 -4.34 -3.27
CA ALA A 12 26.70 -3.92 -2.02
C ALA A 12 27.80 -3.68 -0.97
N PRO A 13 27.71 -2.61 -0.15
CA PRO A 13 28.67 -2.38 0.91
C PRO A 13 28.67 -3.61 1.82
N GLN A 14 29.83 -4.29 1.90
CA GLN A 14 30.01 -5.39 2.84
C GLN A 14 30.07 -4.77 4.22
N ASP A 15 29.01 -4.96 4.99
CA ASP A 15 28.93 -4.50 6.36
C ASP A 15 29.93 -5.33 7.19
N GLN A 16 31.09 -4.73 7.49
CA GLN A 16 32.23 -5.42 8.13
C GLN A 16 31.93 -5.85 9.57
N ASN A 17 30.75 -5.51 10.09
CA ASN A 17 30.27 -5.89 11.41
C ASN A 17 29.15 -6.95 11.36
N PHE A 18 28.86 -7.53 10.19
CA PHE A 18 28.01 -8.72 10.12
C PHE A 18 28.82 -9.91 10.63
N VAL A 19 28.78 -10.11 11.94
CA VAL A 19 29.17 -11.38 12.54
C VAL A 19 28.09 -12.37 12.11
N ASP A 20 28.46 -13.35 11.28
CA ASP A 20 27.67 -14.57 11.14
C ASP A 20 27.57 -15.16 12.54
N VAL A 21 26.48 -14.84 13.24
CA VAL A 21 26.14 -15.53 14.47
C VAL A 21 25.87 -16.95 13.99
N ASP A 22 26.79 -17.86 14.30
CA ASP A 22 26.55 -19.30 14.19
C ASP A 22 25.34 -19.60 15.07
N ILE A 23 24.15 -19.45 14.51
CA ILE A 23 22.92 -19.97 15.09
C ILE A 23 23.18 -21.47 15.08
N PRO A 24 23.36 -22.12 16.24
CA PRO A 24 23.56 -23.55 16.27
C PRO A 24 22.42 -24.14 15.46
N ALA A 25 22.73 -24.98 14.46
CA ALA A 25 21.75 -25.62 13.63
C ALA A 25 20.77 -26.35 14.57
N THR A 26 19.68 -25.67 14.94
CA THR A 26 18.59 -26.24 15.69
C THR A 26 17.81 -27.04 14.68
N ASP A 27 18.38 -28.19 14.32
CA ASP A 27 17.70 -29.33 13.71
C ASP A 27 16.55 -29.83 14.61
N ALA A 28 16.33 -29.22 15.77
CA ALA A 28 15.09 -29.29 16.53
C ALA A 28 13.96 -28.45 15.88
N VAL A 29 13.60 -28.86 14.66
CA VAL A 29 12.23 -29.05 14.18
C VAL A 29 11.20 -28.03 14.68
N TYR A 30 11.20 -26.82 14.12
CA TYR A 30 9.91 -26.19 13.84
C TYR A 30 9.34 -26.87 12.60
N GLU A 31 8.70 -28.03 12.78
CA GLU A 31 7.91 -28.68 11.73
C GLU A 31 6.80 -27.70 11.34
N PHE A 32 6.90 -27.11 10.15
CA PHE A 32 5.90 -26.17 9.66
C PHE A 32 4.58 -26.91 9.52
N ARG A 33 3.63 -26.59 10.41
CA ARG A 33 2.28 -27.15 10.35
C ARG A 33 1.45 -26.36 9.33
N PRO A 34 0.53 -27.01 8.59
CA PRO A 34 -0.46 -26.29 7.80
C PRO A 34 -1.22 -25.27 8.67
N ILE A 35 -1.60 -24.13 8.08
CA ILE A 35 -2.22 -23.01 8.81
C ILE A 35 -3.49 -23.42 9.58
N THR A 36 -4.19 -24.46 9.10
CA THR A 36 -5.38 -25.05 9.73
C THR A 36 -5.09 -25.77 11.05
N GLN A 37 -3.83 -26.12 11.33
CA GLN A 37 -3.37 -26.75 12.56
C GLN A 37 -2.74 -25.75 13.54
N ILE A 38 -2.64 -24.47 13.16
CA ILE A 38 -2.21 -23.41 14.07
C ILE A 38 -3.46 -22.96 14.84
N GLU A 39 -3.61 -23.47 16.06
CA GLU A 39 -4.64 -22.97 16.97
C GLU A 39 -4.16 -21.63 17.54
N PRO A 40 -4.95 -20.54 17.47
CA PRO A 40 -4.57 -19.29 18.13
C PRO A 40 -4.49 -19.55 19.64
N PHE A 41 -3.44 -19.06 20.28
CA PHE A 41 -3.28 -19.16 21.74
C PHE A 41 -4.54 -18.62 22.41
N HIS A 42 -5.32 -19.51 23.04
CA HIS A 42 -6.61 -19.21 23.67
C HIS A 42 -6.45 -18.50 25.03
N ASP A 43 -5.58 -17.50 25.09
CA ASP A 43 -5.25 -16.73 26.31
C ASP A 43 -6.07 -15.44 26.45
N TYR A 44 -6.96 -15.14 25.51
CA TYR A 44 -7.81 -13.96 25.60
C TYR A 44 -8.95 -14.17 26.59
N SER A 45 -8.78 -13.66 27.81
CA SER A 45 -9.85 -13.47 28.78
C SER A 45 -10.28 -11.99 28.75
N PRO A 46 -11.48 -11.65 28.25
CA PRO A 46 -11.98 -10.27 28.21
C PRO A 46 -12.16 -9.65 29.61
N THR A 47 -12.09 -10.47 30.66
CA THR A 47 -12.18 -10.03 32.06
C THR A 47 -10.81 -9.84 32.72
N GLY A 48 -9.70 -10.08 32.00
CA GLY A 48 -8.33 -9.95 32.52
C GLY A 48 -7.95 -10.97 33.60
N ARG A 49 -8.83 -11.94 33.90
CA ARG A 49 -8.55 -13.00 34.86
C ARG A 49 -7.60 -14.00 34.22
N LYS A 50 -6.38 -14.12 34.75
CA LYS A 50 -5.45 -15.20 34.39
C LYS A 50 -6.15 -16.53 34.61
N ARG A 51 -6.37 -17.30 33.55
CA ARG A 51 -6.81 -18.69 33.70
C ARG A 51 -5.68 -19.41 34.41
N THR A 52 -5.94 -20.01 35.56
CA THR A 52 -4.96 -20.88 36.23
C THR A 52 -4.58 -21.97 35.25
N THR A 53 -3.33 -21.96 34.84
CA THR A 53 -2.76 -22.94 33.93
C THR A 53 -2.79 -24.30 34.62
N ASP A 54 -3.43 -25.29 33.99
CA ASP A 54 -3.34 -26.67 34.45
C ASP A 54 -1.96 -27.20 34.03
N PRO A 55 -1.08 -27.58 34.96
CA PRO A 55 0.27 -28.06 34.63
C PRO A 55 0.26 -29.34 33.79
N SER A 56 -0.87 -30.06 33.75
CA SER A 56 -1.04 -31.29 32.98
C SER A 56 -1.53 -31.07 31.55
N ASP A 57 -1.97 -29.85 31.20
CA ASP A 57 -2.45 -29.52 29.87
C ASP A 57 -1.30 -28.95 28.99
N PRO A 58 -0.83 -29.69 27.97
CA PRO A 58 0.24 -29.22 27.08
C PRO A 58 -0.15 -27.98 26.25
N ARG A 59 -1.44 -27.61 26.22
CA ARG A 59 -1.96 -26.40 25.57
C ARG A 59 -1.91 -25.17 26.48
N SER A 60 -1.66 -25.34 27.77
CA SER A 60 -1.58 -24.27 28.77
C SER A 60 -0.12 -23.79 28.94
N ARG A 61 0.48 -23.27 27.87
CA ARG A 61 1.85 -22.73 27.91
C ARG A 61 1.82 -21.24 28.24
N THR A 62 2.27 -20.88 29.44
CA THR A 62 2.55 -19.47 29.77
C THR A 62 3.86 -19.06 29.10
N PRO A 63 3.97 -17.88 28.47
CA PRO A 63 5.26 -17.39 27.99
C PRO A 63 6.24 -17.27 29.16
N GLU A 64 7.49 -17.69 28.93
CA GLU A 64 8.56 -17.53 29.91
C GLU A 64 8.82 -16.05 30.15
N ILE A 65 8.68 -15.62 31.41
CA ILE A 65 8.95 -14.23 31.79
C ILE A 65 10.46 -14.12 31.99
N VAL A 66 11.15 -13.62 30.97
CA VAL A 66 12.57 -13.30 31.06
C VAL A 66 12.73 -11.91 31.69
N PRO A 67 13.44 -11.75 32.82
CA PRO A 67 13.69 -10.44 33.42
C PRO A 67 14.54 -9.59 32.47
N LEU A 68 14.20 -8.30 32.33
CA LEU A 68 15.01 -7.39 31.53
C LEU A 68 16.39 -7.22 32.18
N PRO A 69 17.49 -7.23 31.39
CA PRO A 69 18.82 -6.98 31.92
C PRO A 69 18.91 -5.57 32.52
N GLU A 70 19.57 -5.43 33.67
CA GLU A 70 19.74 -4.15 34.39
C GLU A 70 20.61 -3.14 33.61
N SER A 71 21.44 -3.62 32.69
CA SER A 71 22.21 -2.79 31.76
C SER A 71 22.55 -3.58 30.48
N GLY A 72 22.74 -2.85 29.37
CA GLY A 72 22.96 -3.41 28.03
C GLY A 72 21.78 -3.16 27.09
N ALA A 73 22.02 -3.25 25.78
CA ALA A 73 20.94 -3.25 24.80
C ALA A 73 20.27 -4.63 24.83
N VAL A 74 18.96 -4.67 25.09
CA VAL A 74 18.16 -5.85 24.72
C VAL A 74 18.06 -5.81 23.21
N GLU A 75 19.06 -6.35 22.52
CA GLU A 75 18.90 -6.64 21.10
C GLU A 75 17.82 -7.71 21.03
N ARG A 76 16.59 -7.26 20.75
CA ARG A 76 15.50 -8.17 20.49
C ARG A 76 15.91 -8.87 19.20
N ALA A 77 16.33 -10.13 19.31
CA ALA A 77 16.59 -11.01 18.18
C ALA A 77 15.25 -11.34 17.48
N PHE A 78 14.55 -10.31 17.03
CA PHE A 78 13.48 -10.46 16.07
C PHE A 78 14.16 -10.92 14.78
N ALA A 79 13.76 -12.10 14.29
CA ALA A 79 14.10 -12.47 12.93
C ALA A 79 13.65 -11.33 12.00
N THR A 80 14.53 -10.89 11.09
CA THR A 80 14.18 -9.87 10.09
C THR A 80 12.96 -10.36 9.32
N PRO A 81 11.79 -9.70 9.41
CA PRO A 81 10.64 -10.11 8.62
C PRO A 81 10.91 -9.73 7.17
N GLU A 82 10.98 -10.72 6.27
CA GLU A 82 10.91 -10.46 4.84
C GLU A 82 9.47 -10.09 4.48
N PHE A 83 9.22 -8.81 4.20
CA PHE A 83 7.90 -8.36 3.78
C PHE A 83 7.76 -8.50 2.26
N GLN A 84 7.17 -9.61 1.82
CA GLN A 84 6.78 -9.79 0.43
C GLN A 84 5.44 -9.10 0.18
N TRP A 85 5.51 -7.90 -0.38
CA TRP A 85 4.30 -7.20 -0.82
C TRP A 85 3.98 -7.57 -2.26
N GLU A 86 2.78 -8.13 -2.47
CA GLU A 86 2.17 -8.24 -3.79
C GLU A 86 0.94 -7.33 -3.80
N ALA A 87 0.85 -6.48 -4.83
CA ALA A 87 -0.30 -5.62 -5.00
C ALA A 87 -1.55 -6.47 -5.25
N ALA A 88 -2.69 -6.08 -4.68
CA ALA A 88 -3.93 -6.76 -4.95
C ALA A 88 -4.27 -6.68 -6.46
N ASN A 89 -4.42 -7.83 -7.12
CA ASN A 89 -4.77 -7.94 -8.54
C ASN A 89 -6.27 -7.66 -8.78
N VAL A 90 -6.73 -6.50 -8.31
CA VAL A 90 -8.08 -5.99 -8.52
C VAL A 90 -8.07 -4.96 -9.63
N SER A 91 -9.15 -4.89 -10.42
CA SER A 91 -9.30 -3.88 -11.48
C SER A 91 -10.57 -3.08 -11.28
N TYR A 92 -10.54 -1.80 -11.64
CA TYR A 92 -11.69 -0.90 -11.63
C TYR A 92 -11.75 -0.08 -12.93
N ASN A 93 -12.89 0.55 -13.20
CA ASN A 93 -13.08 1.42 -14.36
C ASN A 93 -12.47 2.82 -14.09
N PRO A 94 -12.27 3.68 -15.09
CA PRO A 94 -11.61 4.96 -14.87
C PRO A 94 -12.34 5.82 -13.84
N LEU A 95 -11.58 6.41 -12.91
CA LEU A 95 -12.09 7.30 -11.87
C LEU A 95 -11.97 8.75 -12.34
N TYR A 96 -12.97 9.25 -13.06
CA TYR A 96 -12.95 10.61 -13.63
C TYR A 96 -12.89 11.74 -12.59
N PHE A 97 -13.36 11.47 -11.37
CA PHE A 97 -13.52 12.44 -10.30
C PHE A 97 -12.48 12.31 -9.19
N GLU A 98 -11.37 11.60 -9.44
CA GLU A 98 -10.35 11.39 -8.40
C GLU A 98 -9.41 12.59 -8.23
N ASP A 99 -9.00 12.83 -6.99
CA ASP A 99 -7.82 13.61 -6.65
C ASP A 99 -6.72 12.69 -6.12
N PRO A 100 -5.79 12.20 -6.97
CA PRO A 100 -4.80 11.21 -6.53
C PRO A 100 -3.86 11.74 -5.45
N SER A 101 -3.55 13.04 -5.47
CA SER A 101 -2.69 13.66 -4.46
C SER A 101 -3.34 13.63 -3.07
N LEU A 102 -4.61 14.02 -3.02
CA LEU A 102 -5.38 14.05 -1.77
C LEU A 102 -5.81 12.65 -1.31
N GLU A 103 -6.43 11.88 -2.20
CA GLU A 103 -7.11 10.62 -1.87
C GLU A 103 -6.15 9.44 -1.69
N ARG A 104 -5.06 9.37 -2.47
CA ARG A 104 -4.10 8.26 -2.40
C ARG A 104 -2.91 8.54 -1.48
N TYR A 105 -2.43 9.78 -1.48
CA TYR A 105 -1.21 10.16 -0.74
C TYR A 105 -1.47 11.07 0.46
N GLY A 106 -2.71 11.54 0.67
CA GLY A 106 -3.02 12.42 1.79
C GLY A 106 -2.34 13.80 1.68
N HIS A 107 -1.98 14.24 0.48
CA HIS A 107 -1.42 15.58 0.26
C HIS A 107 -2.54 16.62 0.34
N THR A 108 -2.71 17.19 1.53
CA THR A 108 -3.78 18.16 1.83
C THR A 108 -3.30 19.61 1.77
N TYR A 109 -4.23 20.50 1.47
CA TYR A 109 -4.15 21.94 1.73
C TYR A 109 -4.55 22.24 3.18
N PRO A 110 -4.39 23.50 3.66
CA PRO A 110 -4.94 23.91 4.95
C PRO A 110 -6.45 23.61 5.02
N GLU A 111 -6.93 23.16 6.19
CA GLU A 111 -8.29 22.64 6.40
C GLU A 111 -9.41 23.57 5.90
N ILE A 112 -9.21 24.89 6.01
CA ILE A 112 -10.18 25.90 5.58
C ILE A 112 -10.28 25.99 4.04
N ILE A 113 -9.17 25.76 3.33
CA ILE A 113 -9.06 25.92 1.87
C ILE A 113 -9.31 24.59 1.15
N GLN A 114 -8.98 23.46 1.78
CA GLN A 114 -9.19 22.12 1.23
C GLN A 114 -10.58 21.89 0.61
N PRO A 115 -11.72 22.20 1.28
CA PRO A 115 -13.03 21.96 0.68
C PRO A 115 -13.27 22.81 -0.57
N VAL A 116 -12.74 24.03 -0.62
CA VAL A 116 -12.85 24.91 -1.80
C VAL A 116 -12.04 24.35 -2.96
N VAL A 117 -10.82 23.86 -2.70
CA VAL A 117 -9.97 23.25 -3.74
C VAL A 117 -10.58 21.96 -4.26
N SER A 118 -11.06 21.08 -3.37
CA SER A 118 -11.74 19.84 -3.76
C SER A 118 -13.00 20.12 -4.58
N MET A 119 -13.82 21.09 -4.17
CA MET A 119 -15.01 21.51 -4.92
C MET A 119 -14.67 22.06 -6.30
N ALA A 120 -13.66 22.93 -6.39
CA ALA A 120 -13.21 23.49 -7.66
C ALA A 120 -12.69 22.39 -8.60
N ARG A 121 -11.88 21.46 -8.08
CA ARG A 121 -11.34 20.33 -8.84
C ARG A 121 -12.45 19.41 -9.35
N PHE A 122 -13.36 19.01 -8.47
CA PHE A 122 -14.53 18.22 -8.85
C PHE A 122 -15.37 18.95 -9.92
N GLY A 123 -15.60 20.26 -9.75
CA GLY A 123 -16.34 21.07 -10.72
C GLY A 123 -15.67 21.10 -12.10
N VAL A 124 -14.34 21.24 -12.16
CA VAL A 124 -13.58 21.17 -13.42
C VAL A 124 -13.66 19.77 -14.04
N GLN A 125 -13.57 18.71 -13.23
CA GLN A 125 -13.69 17.34 -13.71
C GLN A 125 -15.10 17.04 -14.23
N ALA A 126 -16.14 17.52 -13.54
CA ALA A 126 -17.54 17.39 -13.95
C ALA A 126 -17.82 18.13 -15.25
N ALA A 127 -17.37 19.38 -15.33
CA ALA A 127 -17.47 20.15 -16.57
C ALA A 127 -16.73 19.41 -17.70
N GLY A 128 -15.48 18.97 -17.47
CA GLY A 128 -14.62 18.30 -18.45
C GLY A 128 -14.91 16.81 -18.69
N LEU A 129 -15.97 16.23 -18.12
CA LEU A 129 -16.23 14.80 -18.18
C LEU A 129 -16.30 14.22 -19.61
N PRO A 130 -16.98 14.86 -20.59
CA PRO A 130 -17.00 14.37 -21.98
C PRO A 130 -15.59 14.24 -22.59
N TYR A 131 -14.70 15.17 -22.25
CA TYR A 131 -13.31 15.14 -22.71
C TYR A 131 -12.54 13.98 -22.06
N GLN A 132 -12.73 13.76 -20.76
CA GLN A 132 -12.07 12.68 -20.03
C GLN A 132 -12.53 11.30 -20.52
N ILE A 133 -13.82 11.11 -20.79
CA ILE A 133 -14.35 9.85 -21.36
C ILE A 133 -13.77 9.58 -22.75
N ALA A 134 -13.57 10.62 -23.56
CA ALA A 134 -12.96 10.48 -24.89
C ALA A 134 -11.46 10.11 -24.82
N LEU A 135 -10.74 10.60 -23.81
CA LEU A 135 -9.34 10.21 -23.54
C LEU A 135 -9.22 8.80 -22.96
N ASP A 136 -10.08 8.49 -22.00
CA ASP A 136 -10.03 7.27 -21.21
C ASP A 136 -11.43 6.63 -21.16
N PRO A 137 -11.74 5.70 -22.07
CA PRO A 137 -13.10 5.16 -22.18
C PRO A 137 -13.56 4.40 -20.95
N VAL A 138 -14.88 4.44 -20.67
CA VAL A 138 -15.49 3.89 -19.45
C VAL A 138 -15.24 2.39 -19.22
N TRP A 139 -14.88 1.64 -20.26
CA TRP A 139 -14.60 0.20 -20.22
C TRP A 139 -13.11 -0.14 -20.04
N ARG A 140 -12.23 0.85 -19.95
CA ARG A 140 -10.81 0.62 -19.70
C ARG A 140 -10.59 0.19 -18.26
N ARG A 141 -9.85 -0.90 -18.07
CA ARG A 141 -9.51 -1.39 -16.73
C ARG A 141 -8.24 -0.71 -16.23
N HIS A 142 -8.32 -0.16 -15.02
CA HIS A 142 -7.22 0.37 -14.24
C HIS A 142 -6.92 -0.56 -13.07
N TYR A 143 -5.65 -0.70 -12.73
CA TYR A 143 -5.20 -1.51 -11.61
C TYR A 143 -4.63 -0.59 -10.52
N PRO A 144 -4.98 -0.81 -9.23
CA PRO A 144 -4.52 0.00 -8.11
C PRO A 144 -3.11 -0.42 -7.67
N LEU A 145 -2.28 -0.96 -8.57
CA LEU A 145 -0.93 -1.44 -8.27
C LEU A 145 0.00 -0.35 -7.67
N GLY A 146 -0.49 0.88 -7.56
CA GLY A 146 0.16 2.01 -6.90
C GLY A 146 1.17 2.66 -7.82
N TYR A 147 1.27 4.00 -7.77
CA TYR A 147 2.42 4.66 -8.40
C TYR A 147 3.69 4.54 -7.54
N TYR A 148 3.54 4.25 -6.24
CA TYR A 148 4.61 4.10 -5.25
C TYR A 148 4.32 2.90 -4.35
N ARG A 149 5.38 2.21 -3.90
CA ARG A 149 5.27 1.08 -2.95
C ARG A 149 5.24 1.59 -1.50
N PRO A 150 4.78 0.78 -0.53
CA PRO A 150 4.97 1.08 0.88
C PRO A 150 6.46 1.31 1.18
N GLY A 151 6.80 2.49 1.70
CA GLY A 151 8.19 2.89 1.99
C GLY A 151 8.87 3.73 0.88
N ASP A 152 8.34 3.75 -0.34
CA ASP A 152 8.82 4.67 -1.37
C ASP A 152 8.35 6.10 -1.10
N PRO A 153 9.19 7.13 -1.34
CA PRO A 153 8.76 8.51 -1.21
C PRO A 153 7.74 8.87 -2.30
N ALA A 154 6.55 9.36 -1.91
CA ALA A 154 5.52 9.84 -2.83
C ALA A 154 5.63 11.37 -3.02
N PRO A 155 6.25 11.88 -4.10
CA PRO A 155 6.33 13.31 -4.36
C PRO A 155 4.94 13.94 -4.59
N ALA A 156 4.80 15.19 -4.18
CA ALA A 156 3.62 16.01 -4.44
C ALA A 156 3.56 16.44 -5.92
N LEU A 157 3.02 15.55 -6.76
CA LEU A 157 2.87 15.78 -8.20
C LEU A 157 1.65 16.65 -8.52
N ARG A 158 1.77 17.41 -9.62
CA ARG A 158 0.65 18.12 -10.25
C ARG A 158 0.22 17.37 -11.49
N TYR A 159 -0.86 16.61 -11.39
CA TYR A 159 -1.44 15.87 -12.51
C TYR A 159 -2.04 16.83 -13.53
N GLN A 160 -1.62 16.71 -14.78
CA GLN A 160 -2.10 17.53 -15.90
C GLN A 160 -2.90 16.65 -16.86
N VAL A 161 -3.98 17.22 -17.40
CA VAL A 161 -4.75 16.56 -18.45
C VAL A 161 -4.00 16.75 -19.78
N PRO A 162 -3.72 15.68 -20.55
CA PRO A 162 -3.02 15.81 -21.82
C PRO A 162 -3.90 16.53 -22.84
N PHE A 163 -3.29 17.39 -23.66
CA PHE A 163 -3.96 18.05 -24.78
C PHE A 163 -4.16 17.06 -25.94
N ASN A 164 -5.40 16.84 -26.34
CA ASN A 164 -5.79 15.94 -27.42
C ASN A 164 -6.92 16.56 -28.23
N ALA A 165 -6.65 16.82 -29.52
CA ALA A 165 -7.60 17.44 -30.43
C ALA A 165 -8.86 16.58 -30.66
N GLN A 166 -8.72 15.25 -30.72
CA GLN A 166 -9.85 14.35 -30.96
C GLN A 166 -10.80 14.32 -29.76
N ALA A 167 -10.25 14.29 -28.55
CA ALA A 167 -11.04 14.38 -27.32
C ALA A 167 -11.73 15.74 -27.22
N ALA A 168 -11.05 16.83 -27.61
CA ALA A 168 -11.64 18.16 -27.65
C ALA A 168 -12.82 18.24 -28.63
N THR A 169 -12.66 17.73 -29.86
CA THR A 169 -13.74 17.68 -30.85
C THR A 169 -14.95 16.88 -30.33
N THR A 170 -14.69 15.72 -29.72
CA THR A 170 -15.75 14.86 -29.15
C THR A 170 -16.50 15.58 -28.03
N ALA A 171 -15.77 16.23 -27.11
CA ALA A 171 -16.37 17.01 -26.04
C ALA A 171 -17.23 18.15 -26.58
N THR A 172 -16.73 18.92 -27.55
CA THR A 172 -17.49 20.00 -28.21
C THR A 172 -18.79 19.46 -28.84
N MET A 173 -18.73 18.34 -29.57
CA MET A 173 -19.93 17.71 -30.14
C MET A 173 -20.97 17.36 -29.06
N VAL A 174 -20.52 16.81 -27.93
CA VAL A 174 -21.41 16.48 -26.80
C VAL A 174 -22.05 17.73 -26.22
N TYR A 175 -21.28 18.80 -25.95
CA TYR A 175 -21.85 20.04 -25.42
C TYR A 175 -22.80 20.72 -26.40
N THR A 176 -22.45 20.76 -27.70
CA THR A 176 -23.32 21.31 -28.74
C THR A 176 -24.63 20.52 -28.82
N GLY A 177 -24.56 19.19 -28.81
CA GLY A 177 -25.76 18.34 -28.76
C GLY A 177 -26.60 18.59 -27.51
N MET A 178 -25.97 18.68 -26.34
CA MET A 178 -26.66 18.95 -25.07
C MET A 178 -27.36 20.31 -25.07
N PHE A 179 -26.71 21.35 -25.60
CA PHE A 179 -27.30 22.68 -25.74
C PHE A 179 -28.49 22.72 -26.70
N LEU A 180 -28.48 21.92 -27.77
CA LEU A 180 -29.57 21.86 -28.72
C LEU A 180 -30.77 21.02 -28.24
N VAL A 181 -30.54 20.06 -27.33
CA VAL A 181 -31.59 19.17 -26.79
C VAL A 181 -32.28 19.77 -25.56
N LEU A 182 -31.58 20.55 -24.75
CA LEU A 182 -32.16 21.23 -23.59
C LEU A 182 -32.77 22.57 -24.04
N PRO A 183 -34.09 22.79 -23.82
CA PRO A 183 -34.79 24.00 -24.28
C PRO A 183 -34.37 25.28 -23.55
#